data_AF-A0A9W4PBV1-F1
#
_entry.id   AF-A0A9W4PBV1-F1
#
_cell.length_a   1.000
_cell.length_b   1.000
_cell.length_c   1.000
_cell.angle_alpha   90.00
_cell.angle_beta   90.00
_cell.angle_gamma   90.00
#
_symmetry.space_group_name_H-M   'P 1'
#
loop_
_entity.id
_entity.type
_entity.pdbx_description
1 polymer ?
#
loop_
_entity_poly.entity_id
_entity_poly.type
_entity_poly.pdbx_seq_one_letter_code
_entity_poly.pdbx_strand_id
1 'polypeptide(L)'
;MSKNSHTETPVKNNLEAQPLLSTHKFLIHHQGDHVGVATTPIQKGEKVVGIYMDDNTAVEVESLDDIPLGHKISLVNLNAAEPVLKYGVQIGLTTKSWVVGDYVHTHNIKTARW
;
A
#
# COMPACT_ATOMS: atom_id res chain seq x y z
N MET A 1 20.00 18.32 62.33
CA MET A 1 18.85 17.46 61.95
C MET A 1 17.65 18.36 61.68
N SER A 2 17.31 18.62 60.43
CA SER A 2 15.92 18.83 60.00
C SER A 2 15.89 18.77 58.48
N LYS A 3 15.01 17.94 57.95
CA LYS A 3 14.93 17.53 56.55
C LYS A 3 14.05 18.54 55.81
N ASN A 4 14.55 19.17 54.75
CA ASN A 4 13.69 19.85 53.78
C ASN A 4 13.18 18.82 52.78
N SER A 5 11.90 18.48 52.92
CA SER A 5 11.13 17.62 52.03
C SER A 5 10.77 18.38 50.76
N HIS A 6 11.50 18.13 49.67
CA HIS A 6 10.97 18.35 48.33
C HIS A 6 10.23 17.07 47.92
N THR A 7 8.91 17.15 47.89
CA THR A 7 8.04 16.13 47.32
C THR A 7 8.16 16.19 45.81
N GLU A 8 8.93 15.29 45.22
CA GLU A 8 8.82 14.98 43.79
C GLU A 8 7.44 14.37 43.55
N THR A 9 6.61 15.08 42.78
CA THR A 9 5.38 14.51 42.23
C THR A 9 5.74 13.99 40.84
N PRO A 10 5.52 12.70 40.52
CA PRO A 10 5.81 12.22 39.17
C PRO A 10 4.80 12.85 38.22
N VAL A 11 5.28 13.71 37.32
CA VAL A 11 4.51 14.16 36.17
C VAL A 11 4.19 12.93 35.35
N LYS A 12 2.91 12.53 35.38
CA LYS A 12 2.38 11.46 34.56
C LYS A 12 2.51 11.89 33.11
N ASN A 13 3.44 11.30 32.38
CA ASN A 13 3.48 11.41 30.93
C ASN A 13 2.23 10.70 30.40
N ASN A 14 1.17 11.48 30.16
CA ASN A 14 0.08 11.07 29.29
C ASN A 14 0.67 10.97 27.88
N LEU A 15 1.00 9.74 27.48
CA LEU A 15 1.23 9.40 26.09
C LEU A 15 -0.11 9.50 25.38
N GLU A 16 -0.47 10.71 24.96
CA GLU A 16 -1.42 10.87 23.86
C GLU A 16 -0.85 10.08 22.69
N ALA A 17 -1.61 9.07 22.24
CA ALA A 17 -1.22 8.25 21.11
C ALA A 17 -0.97 9.18 19.93
N GLN A 18 0.31 9.33 19.57
CA GLN A 18 0.72 9.98 18.33
C GLN A 18 -0.08 9.30 17.20
N PRO A 19 -0.74 10.05 16.30
CA PRO A 19 -1.40 9.41 15.17
C PRO A 19 -0.34 8.58 14.44
N LEU A 20 -0.56 7.27 14.30
CA LEU A 20 0.38 6.38 13.64
C LEU A 20 0.76 7.01 12.31
N LEU A 21 2.04 7.38 12.17
CA LEU A 21 2.65 7.70 10.89
C LEU A 21 2.21 6.62 9.89
N SER A 22 1.60 7.07 8.81
CA SER A 22 0.63 6.31 8.02
C SER A 22 1.06 4.88 7.71
N THR A 23 0.24 3.91 8.13
CA THR A 23 0.47 2.45 8.03
C THR A 23 0.35 1.87 6.62
N HIS A 24 0.13 2.69 5.59
CA HIS A 24 -0.03 2.20 4.23
C HIS A 24 1.33 1.99 3.55
N LYS A 25 1.45 0.89 2.80
CA LYS A 25 2.66 0.54 2.04
C LYS A 25 2.52 0.71 0.54
N PHE A 26 1.34 1.07 0.06
CA PHE A 26 1.12 1.41 -1.34
C PHE A 26 0.02 2.46 -1.52
N LEU A 27 0.06 3.15 -2.67
CA LEU A 27 -0.89 4.19 -3.05
C LEU A 27 -1.63 3.80 -4.32
N ILE A 28 -2.90 4.15 -4.39
CA ILE A 28 -3.81 3.86 -5.51
C ILE A 28 -4.31 5.20 -6.01
N HIS A 29 -4.13 5.49 -7.30
CA HIS A 29 -4.36 6.86 -7.78
C HIS A 29 -5.84 7.18 -7.84
N HIS A 30 -6.64 6.29 -8.44
CA HIS A 30 -8.08 6.47 -8.53
C HIS A 30 -8.88 5.24 -8.10
N GLN A 31 -10.12 5.47 -7.66
CA GLN A 31 -11.11 4.42 -7.53
C GLN A 31 -11.27 3.69 -8.88
N GLY A 32 -11.27 2.36 -8.82
CA GLY A 32 -11.32 1.50 -10.01
C GLY A 32 -9.98 1.26 -10.69
N ASP A 33 -8.87 1.85 -10.23
CA ASP A 33 -7.54 1.41 -10.68
C ASP A 33 -7.31 -0.06 -10.30
N HIS A 34 -6.68 -0.81 -11.21
CA HIS A 34 -6.43 -2.24 -11.01
C HIS A 34 -5.17 -2.51 -10.18
N VAL A 35 -4.39 -1.46 -9.88
CA VAL A 35 -3.05 -1.58 -9.31
C VAL A 35 -2.75 -0.48 -8.30
N GLY A 36 -2.07 -0.85 -7.22
CA GLY A 36 -1.44 0.07 -6.27
C GLY A 36 0.08 0.16 -6.51
N VAL A 37 0.71 1.29 -6.20
CA VAL A 37 2.16 1.50 -6.28
C VAL A 37 2.77 1.46 -4.89
N ALA A 38 3.69 0.53 -4.66
CA ALA A 38 4.40 0.37 -3.40
C ALA A 38 5.22 1.62 -3.03
N THR A 39 5.03 2.15 -1.83
CA THR A 39 5.78 3.27 -1.24
C THR A 39 6.90 2.82 -0.32
N THR A 40 6.93 1.52 0.00
CA THR A 40 8.02 0.81 0.66
C THR A 40 8.10 -0.62 0.09
N PRO A 41 9.22 -1.35 0.23
CA PRO A 41 9.26 -2.76 -0.13
C PRO A 41 8.21 -3.57 0.64
N ILE A 42 7.53 -4.46 -0.06
CA ILE A 42 6.51 -5.38 0.48
C ILE A 42 7.03 -6.81 0.33
N GLN A 43 6.95 -7.60 1.38
CA GLN A 43 7.39 -8.99 1.37
C GLN A 43 6.27 -9.94 0.95
N LYS A 44 6.63 -11.08 0.35
CA LYS A 44 5.68 -12.17 0.10
C LYS A 44 5.01 -12.63 1.40
N GLY A 45 3.69 -12.80 1.36
CA GLY A 45 2.84 -13.17 2.49
C GLY A 45 2.54 -12.01 3.46
N GLU A 46 3.07 -10.81 3.19
CA GLU A 46 2.79 -9.64 4.01
C GLU A 46 1.37 -9.12 3.75
N LYS A 47 0.59 -8.93 4.81
CA LYS A 47 -0.67 -8.18 4.76
C LYS A 47 -0.38 -6.70 4.85
N VAL A 48 -0.71 -5.99 3.78
CA VAL A 48 -0.38 -4.57 3.60
C VAL A 48 -1.63 -3.75 3.36
N VAL A 49 -1.66 -2.56 3.96
CA VAL A 49 -2.69 -1.56 3.71
C VAL A 49 -2.24 -0.66 2.57
N GLY A 50 -3.15 -0.36 1.65
CA GLY A 50 -3.01 0.72 0.69
C GLY A 50 -4.13 1.73 0.83
N ILE A 51 -3.91 2.93 0.31
CA ILE A 51 -4.91 4.00 0.32
C ILE A 51 -5.20 4.53 -1.08
N TYR A 52 -6.47 4.83 -1.34
CA TYR A 52 -6.90 5.57 -2.52
C TYR A 52 -6.64 7.06 -2.30
N MET A 53 -5.98 7.70 -3.27
CA MET A 53 -5.65 9.12 -3.21
C MET A 53 -6.87 10.02 -3.42
N ASP A 54 -7.94 9.51 -4.03
CA ASP A 54 -9.19 10.25 -4.26
C ASP A 54 -9.88 10.66 -2.95
N ASP A 55 -9.94 9.74 -1.96
CA ASP A 55 -10.78 9.88 -0.77
C ASP A 55 -10.15 9.38 0.53
N ASN A 56 -8.88 8.93 0.49
CA ASN A 56 -8.17 8.30 1.60
C ASN A 56 -8.82 7.02 2.13
N THR A 57 -9.71 6.37 1.38
CA THR A 57 -10.22 5.05 1.74
C THR A 57 -9.11 4.02 1.67
N ALA A 58 -9.17 3.02 2.55
CA ALA A 58 -8.16 2.00 2.70
C ALA A 58 -8.60 0.65 2.13
N VAL A 59 -7.63 -0.13 1.63
CA VAL A 59 -7.79 -1.52 1.24
C VAL A 59 -6.67 -2.35 1.85
N GLU A 60 -6.98 -3.56 2.31
CA GLU A 60 -5.99 -4.53 2.79
C GLU A 60 -5.78 -5.61 1.74
N VAL A 61 -4.52 -5.92 1.43
CA VAL A 61 -4.12 -6.93 0.46
C VAL A 61 -3.00 -7.77 1.05
N GLU A 62 -3.07 -9.08 0.87
CA GLU A 62 -1.93 -9.97 1.12
C GLU A 62 -1.07 -10.06 -0.15
N SER A 63 0.22 -9.74 -0.05
CA SER A 63 1.14 -9.81 -1.19
C SER A 63 1.52 -11.25 -1.50
N LEU A 64 1.40 -11.68 -2.75
CA LEU A 64 1.74 -13.06 -3.15
C LEU A 64 3.19 -13.23 -3.59
N ASP A 65 3.89 -12.11 -3.77
CA ASP A 65 5.28 -11.99 -4.20
C ASP A 65 6.00 -10.89 -3.41
N ASP A 66 7.33 -10.85 -3.52
CA ASP A 66 8.11 -9.69 -3.07
C ASP A 66 7.94 -8.53 -4.07
N ILE A 67 7.58 -7.35 -3.58
CA ILE A 67 7.30 -6.17 -4.41
C ILE A 67 8.29 -5.05 -4.04
N PRO A 68 9.20 -4.67 -4.96
CA PRO A 68 10.12 -3.55 -4.72
C PRO A 68 9.41 -2.20 -4.55
N LEU A 69 10.11 -1.23 -3.97
CA LEU A 69 9.67 0.17 -3.94
C LEU A 69 9.34 0.68 -5.36
N GLY A 70 8.21 1.37 -5.51
CA GLY A 70 7.76 1.96 -6.78
C GLY A 70 7.15 0.95 -7.77
N HIS A 71 7.19 -0.33 -7.44
CA HIS A 71 6.55 -1.38 -8.22
C HIS A 71 5.08 -1.52 -7.83
N LYS A 72 4.33 -2.37 -8.54
CA LYS A 72 2.87 -2.43 -8.37
C LYS A 72 2.40 -3.74 -7.78
N ILE A 73 1.31 -3.66 -7.02
CA ILE A 73 0.52 -4.78 -6.51
C ILE A 73 -0.85 -4.79 -7.19
N SER A 74 -1.36 -5.97 -7.56
CA SER A 74 -2.70 -6.10 -8.16
C SER A 74 -3.80 -5.95 -7.11
N LEU A 75 -4.88 -5.23 -7.46
CA LEU A 75 -6.05 -5.02 -6.60
C LEU A 75 -7.28 -5.80 -7.08
N VAL A 76 -7.16 -6.46 -8.23
CA VAL A 76 -8.25 -7.19 -8.88
C VAL A 76 -7.75 -8.49 -9.48
N ASN A 77 -8.67 -9.40 -9.75
CA ASN A 77 -8.39 -10.56 -10.59
C ASN A 77 -8.59 -10.17 -12.05
N LEU A 78 -7.64 -10.54 -12.90
CA LEU A 78 -7.73 -10.32 -14.35
C LEU A 78 -7.31 -11.60 -15.06
N ASN A 79 -8.00 -11.96 -16.14
CA ASN A 79 -7.54 -13.01 -17.04
C ASN A 79 -6.40 -12.49 -17.92
N ALA A 80 -5.70 -13.40 -18.62
CA ALA A 80 -4.76 -13.01 -19.66
C ALA A 80 -5.44 -12.18 -20.76
N ALA A 81 -4.72 -11.22 -21.32
CA ALA A 81 -5.19 -10.30 -22.36
C ALA A 81 -6.35 -9.36 -21.95
N GLU A 82 -6.56 -9.14 -20.65
CA GLU A 82 -7.53 -8.15 -20.14
C GLU A 82 -6.88 -6.78 -19.90
N PRO A 83 -7.65 -5.68 -19.98
CA PRO A 83 -7.16 -4.32 -19.75
C PRO A 83 -6.72 -4.09 -18.31
N VAL A 84 -5.57 -3.45 -18.17
CA VAL A 84 -5.02 -3.01 -16.88
C VAL A 84 -5.23 -1.51 -16.75
N LEU A 85 -5.94 -1.08 -15.70
CA LEU A 85 -6.21 0.33 -15.43
C LEU A 85 -5.27 0.89 -14.37
N LYS A 86 -4.72 2.08 -14.64
CA LYS A 86 -3.99 2.92 -13.69
C LYS A 86 -4.18 4.37 -14.09
N TYR A 87 -4.36 5.27 -13.14
CA TYR A 87 -4.71 6.67 -13.44
C TYR A 87 -6.02 6.80 -14.22
N GLY A 88 -6.98 5.89 -14.00
CA GLY A 88 -8.27 5.89 -14.69
C GLY A 88 -8.19 5.59 -16.20
N VAL A 89 -7.02 5.20 -16.71
CA VAL A 89 -6.80 4.87 -18.12
C VAL A 89 -6.17 3.50 -18.28
N GLN A 90 -6.36 2.90 -19.46
CA GLN A 90 -5.73 1.63 -19.80
C GLN A 90 -4.23 1.83 -20.04
N ILE A 91 -3.39 1.15 -19.24
CA ILE A 91 -1.93 1.18 -19.38
C ILE A 91 -1.37 -0.01 -20.18
N GLY A 92 -2.19 -1.02 -20.43
CA GLY A 92 -1.82 -2.19 -21.22
C GLY A 92 -2.78 -3.35 -21.06
N LEU A 93 -2.29 -4.53 -21.43
CA LEU A 93 -2.98 -5.81 -21.28
C LEU A 93 -2.14 -6.74 -20.39
N THR A 94 -2.79 -7.55 -19.59
CA THR A 94 -2.13 -8.64 -18.84
C THR A 94 -1.50 -9.66 -19.80
N THR A 95 -0.29 -10.15 -19.50
CA THR A 95 0.34 -11.23 -20.30
C THR A 95 -0.03 -12.63 -19.80
N LYS A 96 -0.53 -12.72 -18.57
CA LYS A 96 -1.03 -13.92 -17.88
C LYS A 96 -2.16 -13.51 -16.97
N SER A 97 -2.96 -14.46 -16.48
CA SER A 97 -3.94 -14.14 -15.44
C SER A 97 -3.25 -13.67 -14.16
N TRP A 98 -3.92 -12.75 -13.46
CA TRP A 98 -3.53 -12.22 -12.16
C TRP A 98 -4.61 -12.44 -11.13
N VAL A 99 -4.21 -12.48 -9.88
CA VAL A 99 -5.09 -12.36 -8.72
C VAL A 99 -4.72 -11.15 -7.87
N VAL A 100 -5.63 -10.74 -6.98
CA VAL A 100 -5.33 -9.73 -5.95
C VAL A 100 -4.05 -10.12 -5.20
N GLY A 101 -3.13 -9.17 -5.03
CA GLY A 101 -1.85 -9.39 -4.35
C GLY A 101 -0.68 -9.77 -5.26
N ASP A 102 -0.91 -10.06 -6.54
CA ASP A 102 0.17 -10.37 -7.48
C ASP A 102 1.09 -9.17 -7.72
N TYR A 103 2.38 -9.44 -7.95
CA TYR A 103 3.35 -8.43 -8.37
C TYR A 103 3.12 -8.02 -9.83
N VAL A 104 3.00 -6.72 -10.08
CA VAL A 104 2.77 -6.12 -11.40
C VAL A 104 3.92 -5.20 -11.83
N HIS A 105 4.49 -5.48 -13.00
CA HIS A 105 5.55 -4.68 -13.62
C HIS A 105 5.54 -4.77 -15.15
N THR A 106 6.48 -4.10 -15.81
CA THR A 106 6.58 -4.08 -17.28
C THR A 106 6.76 -5.46 -17.91
N HIS A 107 7.34 -6.44 -17.19
CA HIS A 107 7.54 -7.79 -17.71
C HIS A 107 6.23 -8.59 -17.83
N ASN A 108 5.18 -8.21 -17.08
CA ASN A 108 3.89 -8.91 -17.08
C ASN A 108 2.71 -8.06 -17.58
N ILE A 109 3.01 -6.86 -18.08
CA ILE A 109 2.08 -6.03 -18.85
C ILE A 109 2.60 -5.90 -20.28
N LYS A 110 1.75 -6.25 -21.25
CA LYS A 110 1.94 -5.82 -22.63
C LYS A 110 1.44 -4.39 -22.75
N THR A 111 2.36 -3.44 -22.74
CA THR A 111 2.04 -2.01 -22.79
C THR A 111 1.20 -1.69 -24.03
N ALA A 112 0.16 -0.88 -23.88
CA ALA A 112 -0.52 -0.28 -25.01
C ALA A 112 0.51 0.61 -25.72
N ARG A 113 1.04 0.17 -26.86
CA ARG A 113 1.91 1.01 -27.69
C ARG A 113 1.03 2.06 -28.36
N TRP A 114 1.39 3.33 -28.15
CA TRP A 114 0.93 4.45 -28.94
C TRP A 114 1.63 4.45 -30.30
#